data_AF-A0A229HJB2-F1
#
_entry.id   AF-A0A229HJB2-F1
#
_cell.length_a   1.000
_cell.length_b   1.000
_cell.length_c   1.000
_cell.angle_alpha   90.00
_cell.angle_beta   90.00
_cell.angle_gamma   90.00
#
_symmetry.space_group_name_H-M   'P 1'
#
loop_
_entity.id
_entity.type
_entity.pdbx_description
1 polymer ?
#
loop_
_entity_poly.entity_id
_entity_poly.type
_entity_poly.pdbx_seq_one_letter_code
_entity_poly.pdbx_strand_id
1 'polypeptide(L)'
;MTSAPEAAEPVASAEGAAPVAGARVVAELPAVRPALSPGFLLVDGVHGRPADGADRELLRMYVHLRYPDAAPRVWGALLAELAARSVPYRAKVLSRPWAYPRRDAIVVYLDADLADVVFPLAAAVHRLPGIGADTSVFAQRLLPGLAVAWEPRDTRPGWGGQSFGQHRAAAVAEGVVRYAADRERTDLAREIAASLRGAAADPEEPARNHSSPGLLTATLLTLRSTSFPS
;
A
#
# COMPACT_ATOMS: atom_id res chain seq x y z
N MET A 1 11.03 -32.26 9.92
CA MET A 1 9.58 -32.56 9.84
C MET A 1 8.86 -31.24 10.00
N THR A 2 8.48 -30.65 8.87
CA THR A 2 7.81 -29.34 8.80
C THR A 2 6.31 -29.61 8.86
N SER A 3 5.65 -29.18 9.93
CA SER A 3 4.19 -29.25 10.03
C SER A 3 3.57 -28.24 9.06
N ALA A 4 2.60 -28.71 8.28
CA ALA A 4 1.79 -27.92 7.37
C ALA A 4 0.96 -26.87 8.14
N PRO A 5 0.57 -25.74 7.51
CA PRO A 5 -0.38 -24.82 8.12
C PRO A 5 -1.74 -25.49 8.24
N GLU A 6 -2.26 -25.49 9.46
CA GLU A 6 -3.57 -26.01 9.84
C GLU A 6 -4.65 -25.22 9.08
N ALA A 7 -5.47 -25.95 8.32
CA ALA A 7 -6.59 -25.37 7.59
C ALA A 7 -7.53 -24.68 8.59
N ALA A 8 -7.88 -23.42 8.30
CA ALA A 8 -8.75 -22.63 9.17
C ALA A 8 -10.11 -23.33 9.33
N GLU A 9 -10.37 -23.86 10.53
CA GLU A 9 -11.67 -24.43 10.88
C GLU A 9 -12.76 -23.34 10.86
N PRO A 10 -14.00 -23.72 10.52
CA PRO A 10 -15.10 -22.78 10.40
C PRO A 10 -15.44 -22.22 11.77
N VAL A 11 -15.34 -20.90 11.93
CA VAL A 11 -15.81 -20.21 13.14
C VAL A 11 -17.32 -20.33 13.17
N ALA A 12 -17.82 -21.21 14.02
CA ALA A 12 -19.25 -21.38 14.25
C ALA A 12 -19.84 -20.06 14.78
N SER A 13 -20.79 -19.50 14.03
CA SER A 13 -21.67 -18.44 14.54
C SER A 13 -22.60 -19.05 15.60
N ALA A 14 -22.10 -19.15 16.83
CA ALA A 14 -22.94 -19.50 17.97
C ALA A 14 -23.74 -18.25 18.36
N GLU A 15 -24.91 -18.07 17.76
CA GLU A 15 -25.88 -17.08 18.25
C GLU A 15 -26.18 -17.35 19.73
N GLY A 16 -25.83 -16.40 20.59
CA GLY A 16 -26.24 -16.38 22.01
C GLY A 16 -25.24 -16.90 23.04
N ALA A 17 -24.07 -17.42 22.66
CA ALA A 17 -23.01 -17.73 23.62
C ALA A 17 -22.11 -16.50 23.85
N ALA A 18 -21.88 -16.11 25.10
CA ALA A 18 -20.91 -15.06 25.41
C ALA A 18 -19.52 -15.48 24.93
N PRO A 19 -18.78 -14.61 24.20
CA PRO A 19 -17.45 -14.96 23.71
C PRO A 19 -16.51 -15.23 24.89
N VAL A 20 -15.73 -16.30 24.78
CA VAL A 20 -14.70 -16.64 25.77
C VAL A 20 -13.46 -15.78 25.51
N ALA A 21 -12.78 -15.35 26.57
CA ALA A 21 -11.52 -14.62 26.44
C ALA A 21 -10.51 -15.42 25.59
N GLY A 22 -9.97 -14.80 24.53
CA GLY A 22 -9.08 -15.45 23.57
C GLY A 22 -9.78 -16.09 22.36
N ALA A 23 -11.11 -16.18 22.35
CA ALA A 23 -11.85 -16.66 21.19
C ALA A 23 -11.85 -15.64 20.05
N ARG A 24 -11.69 -16.11 18.82
CA ARG A 24 -11.88 -15.29 17.62
C ARG A 24 -13.38 -15.14 17.37
N VAL A 25 -13.85 -13.89 17.29
CA VAL A 25 -15.23 -13.56 16.92
C VAL A 25 -15.25 -12.92 15.53
N VAL A 26 -16.34 -13.15 14.80
CA VAL A 26 -16.61 -12.46 13.54
C VAL A 26 -17.73 -11.45 13.81
N ALA A 27 -17.52 -10.20 13.41
CA ALA A 27 -18.49 -9.14 13.55
C ALA A 27 -18.75 -8.50 12.17
N GLU A 28 -20.02 -8.30 11.85
CA GLU A 28 -20.41 -7.56 10.66
C GLU A 28 -20.27 -6.06 10.90
N LEU A 29 -19.54 -5.39 10.01
CA LEU A 29 -19.32 -3.96 10.05
C LEU A 29 -19.62 -3.36 8.67
N PRO A 30 -20.09 -2.11 8.57
CA PRO A 30 -20.29 -1.47 7.28
C PRO A 30 -18.99 -1.44 6.47
N ALA A 31 -18.97 -1.96 5.24
CA ALA A 31 -17.75 -2.00 4.43
C ALA A 31 -17.30 -0.60 3.99
N VAL A 32 -18.25 0.32 3.78
CA VAL A 32 -18.01 1.68 3.27
C VAL A 32 -17.76 2.64 4.42
N ARG A 33 -16.65 3.39 4.33
CA ARG A 33 -16.18 4.34 5.33
C ARG A 33 -16.05 5.73 4.71
N PRO A 34 -17.13 6.51 4.62
CA PRO A 34 -17.02 7.89 4.15
C PRO A 34 -16.20 8.72 5.14
N ALA A 35 -15.35 9.61 4.61
CA ALA A 35 -14.58 10.60 5.39
C ALA A 35 -13.55 10.06 6.41
N LEU A 36 -13.21 8.76 6.40
CA LEU A 36 -12.15 8.23 7.27
C LEU A 36 -10.76 8.81 6.93
N SER A 37 -10.55 9.16 5.66
CA SER A 37 -9.36 9.88 5.19
C SER A 37 -9.83 11.11 4.40
N PRO A 38 -9.36 12.32 4.74
CA PRO A 38 -9.82 13.54 4.08
C PRO A 38 -9.68 13.47 2.55
N GLY A 39 -10.79 13.69 1.85
CA GLY A 39 -10.84 13.67 0.38
C GLY A 39 -10.92 12.29 -0.27
N PHE A 40 -11.05 11.21 0.51
CA PHE A 40 -11.18 9.84 0.01
C PHE A 40 -12.49 9.18 0.46
N LEU A 41 -13.00 8.29 -0.40
CA LEU A 41 -13.91 7.22 -0.01
C LEU A 41 -13.07 5.98 0.29
N LEU A 42 -13.32 5.31 1.41
CA LEU A 42 -12.58 4.12 1.82
C LEU A 42 -13.53 2.93 1.95
N VAL A 43 -13.04 1.74 1.57
CA VAL A 43 -13.75 0.47 1.70
C VAL A 43 -12.86 -0.58 2.35
N ASP A 44 -13.46 -1.38 3.23
CA ASP A 44 -12.88 -2.63 3.74
C ASP A 44 -13.46 -3.82 2.96
N GLY A 45 -12.64 -4.82 2.66
CA GLY A 45 -13.08 -6.03 1.95
C GLY A 45 -14.03 -6.90 2.79
N VAL A 46 -14.85 -7.71 2.10
CA VAL A 46 -15.81 -8.61 2.76
C VAL A 46 -15.12 -9.70 3.60
N HIS A 47 -13.88 -10.05 3.27
CA HIS A 47 -13.04 -10.97 4.04
C HIS A 47 -12.24 -10.26 5.14
N GLY A 48 -12.57 -9.00 5.43
CA GLY A 48 -11.91 -8.16 6.41
C GLY A 48 -10.89 -7.19 5.79
N ARG A 49 -10.15 -6.55 6.68
CA ARG A 49 -9.05 -5.64 6.34
C ARG A 49 -7.71 -6.24 6.78
N PRO A 50 -6.57 -5.74 6.27
CA PRO A 50 -5.26 -6.18 6.71
C PRO A 50 -5.13 -6.09 8.23
N ALA A 51 -4.38 -7.04 8.82
CA ALA A 51 -4.31 -7.17 10.27
C ALA A 51 -3.66 -5.93 10.90
N ASP A 52 -4.31 -5.36 11.91
CA ASP A 52 -3.72 -4.29 12.72
C ASP A 52 -2.66 -4.90 13.66
N GLY A 53 -1.44 -4.37 13.68
CA GLY A 53 -0.41 -4.79 14.62
C GLY A 53 0.99 -4.30 14.26
N ALA A 54 1.79 -3.96 15.28
CA ALA A 54 3.15 -3.46 15.10
C ALA A 54 4.05 -4.45 14.33
N ASP A 55 3.76 -5.75 14.36
CA ASP A 55 4.58 -6.79 13.74
C ASP A 55 4.15 -7.17 12.31
N ARG A 56 3.03 -6.62 11.81
CA ARG A 56 2.47 -6.98 10.49
C ARG A 56 2.85 -5.93 9.44
N GLU A 57 3.57 -6.34 8.41
CA GLU A 57 3.93 -5.44 7.31
C GLU A 57 2.75 -5.25 6.34
N LEU A 58 2.50 -4.00 5.96
CA LEU A 58 1.45 -3.66 5.01
C LEU A 58 2.07 -3.15 3.71
N LEU A 59 1.59 -3.69 2.60
CA LEU A 59 1.95 -3.26 1.26
C LEU A 59 0.87 -2.32 0.72
N ARG A 60 1.29 -1.19 0.15
CA ARG A 60 0.40 -0.23 -0.52
C ARG A 60 0.62 -0.32 -2.01
N MET A 61 -0.44 -0.58 -2.78
CA MET A 61 -0.46 -0.38 -4.23
C MET A 61 -1.13 0.95 -4.56
N TYR A 62 -0.48 1.76 -5.39
CA TYR A 62 -0.94 3.08 -5.83
C TYR A 62 -1.34 3.04 -7.29
N VAL A 63 -2.45 3.70 -7.62
CA VAL A 63 -2.89 3.91 -9.00
C VAL A 63 -3.03 5.40 -9.27
N HIS A 64 -2.30 5.86 -10.28
CA HIS A 64 -2.37 7.21 -10.78
C HIS A 64 -3.56 7.36 -11.73
N LEU A 65 -4.48 8.26 -11.38
CA LEU A 65 -5.55 8.70 -12.27
C LEU A 65 -5.37 10.15 -12.67
N ARG A 66 -5.53 10.42 -13.96
CA ARG A 66 -5.46 11.77 -14.53
C ARG A 66 -6.75 12.55 -14.37
N TYR A 67 -7.87 11.85 -14.44
CA TYR A 67 -9.19 12.46 -14.56
C TYR A 67 -10.19 11.79 -13.60
N PRO A 68 -11.14 12.55 -13.04
CA PRO A 68 -12.10 12.03 -12.07
C PRO A 68 -13.12 11.05 -12.66
N ASP A 69 -13.48 11.20 -13.93
CA ASP A 69 -14.39 10.32 -14.68
C ASP A 69 -13.83 8.90 -14.89
N ALA A 70 -12.51 8.74 -14.87
CA ALA A 70 -11.85 7.44 -14.93
C ALA A 70 -12.00 6.64 -13.61
N ALA A 71 -12.24 7.32 -12.48
CA ALA A 71 -12.18 6.71 -11.17
C ALA A 71 -13.19 5.57 -10.97
N PRO A 72 -14.50 5.71 -11.29
CA PRO A 72 -15.46 4.62 -11.09
C PRO A 72 -15.09 3.34 -11.84
N ARG A 73 -14.60 3.46 -13.09
CA ARG A 73 -14.23 2.31 -13.92
C ARG A 73 -12.99 1.59 -13.39
N VAL A 74 -11.93 2.33 -13.09
CA VAL A 74 -10.67 1.75 -12.57
C VAL A 74 -10.87 1.18 -11.18
N TRP A 75 -11.61 1.89 -10.33
CA TRP A 75 -11.99 1.44 -9.00
C TRP A 75 -12.80 0.15 -9.03
N GLY A 76 -13.84 0.08 -9.87
CA GLY A 76 -14.66 -1.12 -10.02
C GLY A 76 -13.85 -2.33 -10.47
N ALA A 77 -12.93 -2.15 -11.44
CA ALA A 77 -12.06 -3.22 -11.91
C ALA A 77 -11.13 -3.76 -10.80
N LEU A 78 -10.53 -2.88 -9.99
CA LEU A 78 -9.70 -3.30 -8.85
C LEU A 78 -10.51 -4.06 -7.79
N LEU A 79 -11.69 -3.54 -7.42
CA LEU A 79 -12.52 -4.19 -6.42
C LEU A 79 -13.03 -5.56 -6.90
N ALA A 80 -13.37 -5.69 -8.19
CA ALA A 80 -13.77 -6.96 -8.78
C ALA A 80 -12.62 -7.99 -8.74
N GLU A 81 -11.40 -7.57 -9.09
CA GLU A 81 -10.22 -8.45 -9.03
C GLU A 81 -9.86 -8.85 -7.58
N LEU A 82 -9.98 -7.92 -6.62
CA LEU A 82 -9.83 -8.23 -5.20
C LEU A 82 -10.89 -9.22 -4.70
N ALA A 83 -12.15 -9.02 -5.08
CA ALA A 83 -13.26 -9.88 -4.71
C ALA A 83 -13.10 -11.30 -5.28
N ALA A 84 -12.66 -11.42 -6.54
CA ALA A 84 -12.40 -12.71 -7.19
C ALA A 84 -11.30 -13.54 -6.48
N ARG A 85 -10.45 -12.89 -5.69
CA ARG A 85 -9.35 -13.53 -4.94
C ARG A 85 -9.70 -13.87 -3.50
N SER A 86 -10.84 -13.40 -3.01
CA SER A 86 -11.28 -13.61 -1.63
C SER A 86 -10.24 -13.19 -0.57
N VAL A 87 -9.49 -12.11 -0.83
CA VAL A 87 -8.44 -11.63 0.08
C VAL A 87 -8.94 -10.49 0.98
N PRO A 88 -8.45 -10.38 2.23
CA PRO A 88 -8.62 -9.18 3.04
C PRO A 88 -7.91 -7.99 2.40
N TYR A 89 -8.57 -6.84 2.37
CA TYR A 89 -7.96 -5.61 1.88
C TYR A 89 -8.64 -4.39 2.49
N ARG A 90 -7.92 -3.28 2.44
CA ARG A 90 -8.49 -1.95 2.59
C ARG A 90 -8.14 -1.17 1.35
N ALA A 91 -9.08 -0.44 0.79
CA ALA A 91 -8.81 0.37 -0.38
C ALA A 91 -9.45 1.74 -0.25
N LYS A 92 -8.86 2.75 -0.88
CA LYS A 92 -9.42 4.08 -0.94
C LYS A 92 -9.32 4.67 -2.33
N VAL A 93 -10.31 5.47 -2.69
CA VAL A 93 -10.39 6.23 -3.94
C VAL A 93 -10.67 7.69 -3.65
N LEU A 94 -10.00 8.57 -4.39
CA LEU A 94 -10.14 10.01 -4.27
C LEU A 94 -11.56 10.43 -4.66
N SER A 95 -12.26 11.11 -3.74
CA SER A 95 -13.68 11.46 -3.88
C SER A 95 -13.92 12.92 -4.26
N ARG A 96 -12.85 13.69 -4.52
CA ARG A 96 -12.91 15.11 -4.88
C ARG A 96 -12.42 15.34 -6.31
N PRO A 97 -13.30 15.72 -7.26
CA PRO A 97 -12.92 15.88 -8.67
C PRO A 97 -11.80 16.90 -8.93
N TRP A 98 -11.75 17.98 -8.16
CA TRP A 98 -10.71 19.03 -8.29
C TRP A 98 -9.33 18.62 -7.77
N ALA A 99 -9.22 17.47 -7.11
CA ALA A 99 -7.95 16.97 -6.59
C ALA A 99 -7.21 16.05 -7.58
N TYR A 100 -7.74 15.87 -8.80
CA TYR A 100 -7.06 15.17 -9.89
C TYR A 100 -6.19 16.15 -10.70
N PRO A 101 -5.07 15.70 -11.30
CA PRO A 101 -4.53 14.35 -11.30
C PRO A 101 -3.79 14.01 -10.00
N ARG A 102 -3.82 12.73 -9.58
CA ARG A 102 -3.07 12.27 -8.41
C ARG A 102 -2.47 10.88 -8.60
N ARG A 103 -1.19 10.75 -8.21
CA ARG A 103 -0.42 9.49 -8.24
C ARG A 103 -0.94 8.45 -7.25
N ASP A 104 -1.70 8.88 -6.26
CA ASP A 104 -2.35 8.08 -5.22
C ASP A 104 -3.88 8.22 -5.26
N ALA A 105 -4.44 8.46 -6.46
CA ALA A 105 -5.89 8.61 -6.63
C ALA A 105 -6.65 7.36 -6.18
N ILE A 106 -6.06 6.17 -6.35
CA ILE A 106 -6.49 4.94 -5.68
C ILE A 106 -5.31 4.36 -4.91
N VAL A 107 -5.57 3.85 -3.71
CA VAL A 107 -4.60 3.10 -2.91
C VAL A 107 -5.24 1.83 -2.37
N VAL A 108 -4.60 0.68 -2.58
CA VAL A 108 -4.98 -0.62 -2.02
C VAL A 108 -3.94 -1.02 -0.98
N TYR A 109 -4.40 -1.44 0.19
CA TYR A 109 -3.61 -1.91 1.32
C TYR A 109 -3.82 -3.41 1.46
N LEU A 110 -2.71 -4.15 1.49
CA LEU A 110 -2.64 -5.61 1.59
C LEU A 110 -1.68 -5.99 2.72
N ASP A 111 -1.91 -7.14 3.34
CA ASP A 111 -0.89 -7.75 4.21
C ASP A 111 0.32 -8.21 3.36
N ALA A 112 1.51 -8.27 3.98
CA ALA A 112 2.76 -8.62 3.32
C ALA A 112 2.76 -10.01 2.65
N ASP A 113 2.07 -10.98 3.23
CA ASP A 113 1.90 -12.33 2.70
C ASP A 113 1.05 -12.37 1.42
N LEU A 114 0.31 -11.29 1.15
CA LEU A 114 -0.48 -11.10 -0.06
C LEU A 114 0.21 -10.20 -1.09
N ALA A 115 1.52 -9.94 -0.94
CA ALA A 115 2.26 -9.05 -1.83
C ALA A 115 2.14 -9.42 -3.31
N ASP A 116 2.08 -10.70 -3.66
CA ASP A 116 1.97 -11.16 -5.05
C ASP A 116 0.64 -10.79 -5.73
N VAL A 117 -0.38 -10.42 -4.95
CA VAL A 117 -1.69 -9.96 -5.47
C VAL A 117 -1.55 -8.64 -6.25
N VAL A 118 -0.51 -7.83 -6.02
CA VAL A 118 -0.37 -6.54 -6.72
C VAL A 118 -0.17 -6.69 -8.23
N PHE A 119 0.42 -7.79 -8.70
CA PHE A 119 0.65 -8.01 -10.13
C PHE A 119 -0.64 -8.24 -10.94
N PRO A 120 -1.54 -9.15 -10.54
CA PRO A 120 -2.81 -9.30 -11.21
C PRO A 120 -3.72 -8.07 -11.06
N LEU A 121 -3.68 -7.37 -9.92
CA LEU A 121 -4.35 -6.08 -9.79
C LEU A 121 -3.84 -5.07 -10.81
N ALA A 122 -2.53 -4.99 -10.98
CA ALA A 122 -1.92 -4.14 -11.98
C ALA A 122 -2.34 -4.55 -13.41
N ALA A 123 -2.33 -5.84 -13.71
CA ALA A 123 -2.77 -6.39 -15.00
C ALA A 123 -4.24 -6.08 -15.30
N ALA A 124 -5.12 -6.11 -14.30
CA ALA A 124 -6.54 -5.83 -14.46
C ALA A 124 -6.81 -4.37 -14.89
N VAL A 125 -5.94 -3.43 -14.51
CA VAL A 125 -6.21 -2.00 -14.72
C VAL A 125 -5.26 -1.27 -15.65
N HIS A 126 -4.01 -1.70 -15.85
CA HIS A 126 -2.97 -0.86 -16.47
C HIS A 126 -3.27 -0.31 -17.88
N ARG A 127 -4.22 -0.91 -18.61
CA ARG A 127 -4.67 -0.46 -19.95
C ARG A 127 -5.98 0.32 -19.93
N LEU A 128 -6.59 0.51 -18.76
CA LEU A 128 -7.84 1.25 -18.66
C LEU A 128 -7.61 2.74 -18.95
N PRO A 129 -8.53 3.40 -19.68
CA PRO A 129 -8.45 4.83 -19.93
C PRO A 129 -8.34 5.65 -18.64
N GLY A 130 -7.59 6.74 -18.71
CA GLY A 130 -7.44 7.69 -17.59
C GLY A 130 -6.30 7.38 -16.62
N ILE A 131 -5.65 6.21 -16.72
CA ILE A 131 -4.39 5.96 -16.00
C ILE A 131 -3.29 6.89 -16.54
N GLY A 132 -2.57 7.53 -15.63
CA GLY A 132 -1.39 8.35 -15.95
C GLY A 132 -0.12 7.50 -15.99
N ALA A 133 1.00 8.03 -16.51
CA ALA A 133 2.25 7.26 -16.57
C ALA A 133 3.11 7.42 -15.30
N ASP A 134 2.97 8.55 -14.60
CA ASP A 134 3.85 8.90 -13.48
C ASP A 134 3.53 8.10 -12.21
N THR A 135 4.57 7.90 -11.41
CA THR A 135 4.50 7.35 -10.06
C THR A 135 5.20 8.29 -9.07
N SER A 136 4.99 8.09 -7.76
CA SER A 136 5.75 8.83 -6.75
C SER A 136 7.24 8.51 -6.87
N VAL A 137 8.11 9.49 -6.66
CA VAL A 137 9.57 9.30 -6.62
C VAL A 137 10.02 8.39 -5.48
N PHE A 138 9.19 8.27 -4.44
CA PHE A 138 9.46 7.41 -3.28
C PHE A 138 8.87 6.00 -3.43
N ALA A 139 8.07 5.73 -4.46
CA ALA A 139 7.40 4.44 -4.62
C ALA A 139 8.08 3.62 -5.73
N GLN A 140 8.11 2.30 -5.56
CA GLN A 140 8.65 1.38 -6.55
C GLN A 140 7.63 1.22 -7.68
N ARG A 141 8.00 1.60 -8.89
CA ARG A 141 7.13 1.48 -10.07
C ARG A 141 6.99 0.01 -10.48
N LEU A 142 5.76 -0.45 -10.62
CA LEU A 142 5.41 -1.76 -11.20
C LEU A 142 5.23 -1.63 -12.73
N LEU A 143 4.36 -0.71 -13.14
CA LEU A 143 4.00 -0.38 -14.52
C LEU A 143 3.78 1.15 -14.61
N PRO A 144 3.67 1.75 -15.80
CA PRO A 144 3.25 3.16 -15.92
C PRO A 144 1.97 3.42 -15.11
N GLY A 145 2.01 4.41 -14.20
CA GLY A 145 0.90 4.79 -13.33
C GLY A 145 0.63 3.88 -12.13
N LEU A 146 1.36 2.79 -11.99
CA LEU A 146 1.15 1.79 -10.94
C LEU A 146 2.43 1.60 -10.14
N ALA A 147 2.35 1.80 -8.83
CA ALA A 147 3.50 1.69 -7.94
C ALA A 147 3.14 0.99 -6.64
N VAL A 148 4.17 0.56 -5.92
CA VAL A 148 4.02 -0.02 -4.59
C VAL A 148 4.98 0.63 -3.61
N ALA A 149 4.60 0.62 -2.33
CA ALA A 149 5.49 0.92 -1.24
C ALA A 149 5.03 0.22 0.05
N TRP A 150 5.97 -0.09 0.92
CA TRP A 150 5.69 -0.62 2.24
C TRP A 150 5.28 0.50 3.19
N GLU A 151 4.33 0.19 4.07
CA GLU A 151 3.91 1.07 5.17
C GLU A 151 5.12 1.49 6.01
N PRO A 152 5.31 2.78 6.31
CA PRO A 152 6.42 3.21 7.14
C PRO A 152 6.43 2.57 8.53
N ARG A 153 7.62 2.17 9.00
CA ARG A 153 7.84 1.55 10.33
C ARG A 153 8.69 2.42 11.24
N ASP A 154 8.43 3.72 11.22
CA ASP A 154 9.15 4.67 12.05
C ASP A 154 8.54 4.74 13.45
N THR A 155 9.29 4.25 14.43
CA THR A 155 8.88 4.22 15.84
C THR A 155 9.30 5.48 16.61
N ARG A 156 9.91 6.48 15.94
CA ARG A 156 10.31 7.73 16.58
C ARG A 156 9.07 8.50 17.07
N PRO A 157 9.12 9.13 18.25
CA PRO A 157 7.98 9.90 18.77
C PRO A 157 7.51 10.99 17.79
N GLY A 158 6.20 11.04 17.53
CA GLY A 158 5.60 12.03 16.61
C GLY A 158 5.67 11.67 15.12
N TRP A 159 6.25 10.52 14.75
CA TRP A 159 6.35 10.09 13.35
C TRP A 159 5.24 9.13 12.90
N GLY A 160 4.45 8.60 13.84
CA GLY A 160 3.29 7.76 13.53
C GLY A 160 2.13 8.51 12.88
N GLY A 161 1.27 7.78 12.16
CA GLY A 161 0.02 8.33 11.57
C GLY A 161 0.19 9.21 10.33
N GLN A 162 1.42 9.41 9.84
CA GLN A 162 1.68 10.15 8.62
C GLN A 162 1.27 9.37 7.37
N SER A 163 0.91 10.06 6.28
CA SER A 163 0.88 9.41 4.98
C SER A 163 2.29 9.00 4.54
N PHE A 164 2.41 8.00 3.67
CA PHE A 164 3.70 7.54 3.15
C PHE A 164 4.51 8.68 2.50
N GLY A 165 3.85 9.52 1.70
CA GLY A 165 4.49 10.67 1.05
C GLY A 165 5.02 11.69 2.05
N GLN A 166 4.22 12.02 3.08
CA GLN A 166 4.66 12.91 4.17
C GLN A 166 5.85 12.33 4.92
N HIS A 167 5.79 11.05 5.28
CA HIS A 167 6.87 10.37 5.98
C HIS A 167 8.18 10.42 5.19
N ARG A 168 8.18 9.98 3.92
CA ARG A 168 9.40 9.94 3.11
C ARG A 168 9.93 11.34 2.81
N ALA A 169 9.06 12.31 2.54
CA ALA A 169 9.46 13.69 2.36
C ALA A 169 10.07 14.29 3.65
N ALA A 170 9.48 14.02 4.81
CA ALA A 170 9.99 14.50 6.10
C ALA A 170 11.39 13.94 6.41
N ALA A 171 11.62 12.65 6.18
CA ALA A 171 12.94 12.03 6.37
C ALA A 171 14.01 12.63 5.44
N VAL A 172 13.66 12.88 4.16
CA VAL A 172 14.58 13.57 3.23
C VAL A 172 14.85 15.00 3.68
N ALA A 173 13.80 15.75 4.07
CA ALA A 173 13.94 17.12 4.55
C ALA A 173 14.82 17.21 5.80
N GLU A 174 14.69 16.25 6.73
CA GLU A 174 15.54 16.13 7.91
C GLU A 174 17.03 16.00 7.51
N GLY A 175 17.36 15.17 6.53
CA GLY A 175 18.72 15.05 6.01
C GLY A 175 19.24 16.33 5.34
N VAL A 176 18.40 17.01 4.57
CA VAL A 176 18.75 18.31 3.95
C VAL A 176 19.08 19.35 5.03
N VAL A 177 18.28 19.43 6.10
CA VAL A 177 18.51 20.35 7.22
C VAL A 177 19.80 20.02 7.96
N ARG A 178 20.10 18.75 8.22
CA ARG A 178 21.35 18.31 8.84
C ARG A 178 22.57 18.67 8.00
N TYR A 179 22.51 18.42 6.70
CA TYR A 179 23.56 18.82 5.77
C TYR A 179 23.79 20.34 5.82
N ALA A 180 22.72 21.13 5.76
CA ALA A 180 22.82 22.59 5.78
C ALA A 180 23.47 23.14 7.06
N ALA A 181 23.35 22.43 8.18
CA ALA A 181 23.95 22.83 9.45
C ALA A 181 25.46 22.56 9.55
N ASP A 182 26.02 21.67 8.72
CA ASP A 182 27.42 21.20 8.85
C ASP A 182 28.09 20.87 7.50
N ARG A 183 27.90 21.76 6.52
CA ARG A 183 28.29 21.53 5.12
C ARG A 183 29.78 21.28 4.89
N GLU A 184 30.63 21.64 5.85
CA GLU A 184 32.09 21.49 5.75
C GLU A 184 32.56 20.07 6.14
N ARG A 185 31.78 19.35 6.95
CA ARG A 185 32.19 18.05 7.53
C ARG A 185 31.38 16.86 7.01
N THR A 186 30.33 17.12 6.22
CA THR A 186 29.45 16.09 5.67
C THR A 186 29.02 16.43 4.25
N ASP A 187 28.40 15.47 3.57
CA ASP A 187 27.79 15.65 2.25
C ASP A 187 26.28 15.37 2.29
N LEU A 188 25.57 15.92 1.30
CA LEU A 188 24.11 15.89 1.27
C LEU A 188 23.57 14.45 1.18
N ALA A 189 24.19 13.60 0.37
CA ALA A 189 23.72 12.23 0.17
C ALA A 189 23.86 11.42 1.47
N ARG A 190 24.97 11.60 2.18
CA ARG A 190 25.22 10.96 3.48
C ARG A 190 24.16 11.33 4.52
N GLU A 191 23.82 12.61 4.66
CA GLU A 191 22.83 13.05 5.64
C GLU A 191 21.40 12.61 5.28
N ILE A 192 21.03 12.65 4.00
CA ILE A 192 19.75 12.10 3.54
C ILE A 192 19.68 10.60 3.83
N ALA A 193 20.73 9.86 3.50
CA ALA A 193 20.77 8.42 3.75
C ALA A 193 20.72 8.10 5.26
N ALA A 194 21.40 8.88 6.10
CA ALA A 194 21.34 8.74 7.55
C ALA A 194 19.93 9.02 8.11
N SER A 195 19.27 10.07 7.62
CA SER A 195 17.90 10.39 8.04
C SER A 195 16.87 9.36 7.56
N LEU A 196 17.00 8.83 6.35
CA LEU A 196 16.17 7.72 5.86
C LEU A 196 16.35 6.46 6.72
N ARG A 197 17.60 6.07 7.01
CA ARG A 197 17.90 4.97 7.93
C ARG A 197 17.29 5.18 9.31
N GLY A 198 17.41 6.40 9.85
CA GLY A 198 16.80 6.78 11.14
C GLY A 198 15.27 6.67 11.13
N ALA A 199 14.64 6.85 9.97
CA ALA A 199 13.21 6.67 9.73
C ALA A 199 12.82 5.22 9.35
N ALA A 200 13.73 4.25 9.57
CA ALA A 200 13.62 2.85 9.16
C ALA A 200 13.43 2.62 7.64
N ALA A 201 13.59 3.65 6.81
CA ALA A 201 13.45 3.58 5.37
C ALA A 201 14.79 3.23 4.70
N ASP A 202 14.73 2.37 3.69
CA ASP A 202 15.91 2.06 2.89
C ASP A 202 16.33 3.28 2.05
N PRO A 203 17.56 3.80 2.19
CA PRO A 203 18.00 4.98 1.45
C PRO A 203 18.22 4.72 -0.05
N GLU A 204 18.53 3.48 -0.44
CA GLU A 204 18.70 3.08 -1.84
C GLU A 204 17.36 2.68 -2.47
N GLU A 205 16.44 2.17 -1.65
CA GLU A 205 15.08 1.81 -2.07
C GLU A 205 13.99 2.48 -1.19
N PRO A 206 13.71 3.79 -1.33
CA PRO A 206 12.79 4.51 -0.43
C PRO A 206 11.35 3.97 -0.39
N ALA A 207 10.97 3.10 -1.33
CA ALA A 207 9.70 2.39 -1.32
C ALA A 207 9.60 1.35 -0.19
N ARG A 208 10.72 0.99 0.45
CA ARG A 208 10.84 -0.11 1.40
C ARG A 208 11.29 0.40 2.77
N ASN A 209 11.03 -0.39 3.79
CA ASN A 209 11.77 -0.30 5.05
C ASN A 209 12.95 -1.27 4.99
N HIS A 210 13.95 -1.10 5.86
CA HIS A 210 15.08 -2.06 5.92
C HIS A 210 14.66 -3.50 6.23
N SER A 211 13.55 -3.68 6.96
CA SER A 211 13.00 -4.98 7.31
C SER A 211 12.09 -5.58 6.23
N SER A 212 11.75 -4.80 5.20
CA SER A 212 10.64 -5.18 4.33
C SER A 212 10.95 -6.42 3.51
N PRO A 213 9.99 -7.36 3.35
CA PRO A 213 10.15 -8.48 2.45
C PRO A 213 10.49 -8.03 1.02
N GLY A 214 11.23 -8.89 0.30
CA GLY A 214 11.39 -8.72 -1.13
C GLY A 214 10.06 -8.99 -1.84
N LEU A 215 9.74 -8.21 -2.87
CA LEU A 215 8.64 -8.55 -3.78
C LEU A 215 9.12 -9.64 -4.72
N LEU A 216 8.50 -10.83 -4.67
CA LEU A 216 8.85 -11.92 -5.59
C LEU A 216 8.52 -11.47 -7.02
N THR A 217 9.56 -11.16 -7.78
CA THR A 217 9.45 -10.46 -9.07
C THR A 217 9.04 -11.40 -10.22
N ALA A 218 8.81 -12.68 -9.94
CA ALA A 218 8.58 -13.72 -10.95
C ALA A 218 7.42 -13.38 -11.92
N THR A 219 6.39 -12.66 -11.46
CA THR A 219 5.22 -12.29 -12.27
C THR A 219 5.45 -11.07 -13.17
N LEU A 220 6.41 -10.19 -12.85
CA LEU A 220 6.75 -9.04 -13.72
C LEU A 220 7.44 -9.47 -15.02
N LEU A 221 8.18 -10.57 -14.99
CA LEU A 221 8.89 -11.09 -16.17
C LEU A 221 7.93 -11.59 -17.23
N THR A 222 6.79 -12.18 -16.83
CA THR A 222 5.73 -12.61 -17.74
C THR A 222 4.98 -11.43 -18.36
N LEU A 223 4.69 -10.38 -17.58
CA LEU A 223 4.02 -9.16 -18.09
C LEU A 223 4.90 -8.32 -19.02
N ARG A 224 6.24 -8.39 -18.87
CA ARG A 224 7.20 -7.76 -19.80
C ARG A 224 7.40 -8.57 -21.09
N SER A 225 7.26 -9.89 -21.02
CA SER A 225 7.51 -10.81 -22.16
C SER A 225 6.31 -10.96 -23.08
N THR A 226 5.10 -10.58 -22.65
CA THR A 226 3.96 -10.49 -23.54
C THR A 226 4.05 -9.23 -24.41
N SER A 227 4.82 -9.29 -25.49
CA SER A 227 4.57 -8.47 -26.67
C SER A 227 3.17 -8.84 -27.18
N PHE A 228 2.19 -7.97 -26.93
CA PHE A 228 0.85 -8.13 -27.51
C PHE A 228 0.82 -7.44 -28.88
N PRO A 229 0.16 -8.05 -29.89
CA PRO A 229 0.14 -7.52 -31.23
C PRO A 229 -0.57 -6.17 -31.26
N SER A 230 -0.12 -5.32 -32.19
CA SER A 230 -0.59 -3.95 -32.42
C SER A 230 -2.08 -3.85 -32.71
#